data_AF-A0A367KSS4-F1
#
_entry.id   AF-A0A367KSS4-F1
#
_cell.length_a   1.000
_cell.length_b   1.000
_cell.length_c   1.000
_cell.angle_alpha   90.00
_cell.angle_beta   90.00
_cell.angle_gamma   90.00
#
_symmetry.space_group_name_H-M   'P 1'
#
loop_
_entity.id
_entity.type
_entity.pdbx_description
1 polymer ?
#
loop_
_entity_poly.entity_id
_entity_poly.type
_entity_poly.pdbx_seq_one_letter_code
_entity_poly.pdbx_strand_id
1 'polypeptide(L)'
;MAILDHFNTMMQSFQPTTWWHHVLLVFTRVDYHPQLKLPTNIVSKKQSITQVLVPEIQRKFNLPSPPKYAFVSSKAPNCSYSKKGQCDCFAASKYHSDQMRTLKSRVNAILIENGGRWMPSVD
;
A
#
# COMPACT_ATOMS: atom_id res chain seq x y z
N MET A 1 8.61 11.02 -6.36
CA MET A 1 9.67 10.94 -5.34
C MET A 1 9.66 12.06 -4.32
N ALA A 2 9.33 13.31 -4.67
CA ALA A 2 9.37 14.45 -3.75
C ALA A 2 8.73 14.23 -2.35
N ILE A 3 7.59 13.54 -2.26
CA ILE A 3 6.94 13.23 -0.96
C ILE A 3 7.84 12.34 -0.09
N LEU A 4 8.48 11.33 -0.67
CA LEU A 4 9.37 10.42 0.07
C LEU A 4 10.66 11.12 0.49
N ASP A 5 11.17 12.03 -0.34
CA ASP A 5 12.33 12.85 0.01
C ASP A 5 12.01 13.74 1.21
N HIS A 6 10.87 14.43 1.17
CA HIS A 6 10.41 15.27 2.28
C HIS A 6 10.20 14.47 3.56
N PHE A 7 9.54 13.31 3.45
CA PHE A 7 9.39 12.39 4.58
C PHE A 7 10.75 11.95 5.15
N ASN A 8 11.69 11.55 4.30
CA ASN A 8 13.01 11.14 4.73
C ASN A 8 13.74 12.26 5.49
N THR A 9 13.67 13.50 4.99
CA THR A 9 14.24 14.66 5.68
C THR A 9 13.60 14.89 7.05
N MET A 10 12.26 14.85 7.15
CA MET A 10 11.58 15.00 8.44
C MET A 10 11.98 13.93 9.44
N MET A 11 12.20 12.70 8.98
CA MET A 11 12.52 11.58 9.85
C MET A 11 13.99 11.53 10.29
N GLN A 12 14.90 12.29 9.67
CA GLN A 12 16.31 12.34 10.08
C GLN A 12 16.52 12.88 11.50
N SER A 13 15.57 13.68 12.03
CA SER A 13 15.66 14.23 13.38
C SER A 13 15.36 13.22 14.48
N PHE A 14 14.87 12.02 14.14
CA PHE A 14 14.49 11.02 15.14
C PHE A 14 15.49 9.86 15.20
N GLN A 15 15.78 9.43 16.43
CA GLN A 15 16.49 8.18 16.71
C GLN A 15 15.51 7.11 17.21
N PRO A 16 15.79 5.81 17.02
CA PRO A 16 16.82 5.29 16.14
C PRO A 16 16.46 5.49 14.66
N THR A 17 17.47 5.64 13.79
CA THR A 17 17.29 5.83 12.33
C THR A 17 16.69 4.62 11.59
N THR A 18 16.23 3.60 12.32
CA THR A 18 15.63 2.36 11.81
C THR A 18 14.15 2.51 11.44
N TRP A 19 13.56 3.72 11.51
CA TRP A 19 12.15 3.97 11.23
C TRP A 19 11.69 3.47 9.85
N TRP A 20 12.58 3.44 8.86
CA TRP A 20 12.29 2.90 7.52
C TRP A 20 11.80 1.44 7.56
N HIS A 21 12.28 0.63 8.52
CA HIS A 21 11.84 -0.75 8.69
C HIS A 21 10.35 -0.86 9.04
N HIS A 22 9.76 0.22 9.55
CA HIS A 22 8.39 0.28 10.00
C HIS A 22 7.48 1.07 9.05
N VAL A 23 7.98 1.44 7.87
CA VAL A 23 7.22 2.14 6.83
C VAL A 23 6.52 1.14 5.92
N LEU A 24 5.23 1.38 5.66
CA LEU A 24 4.43 0.67 4.66
C LEU A 24 3.97 1.63 3.57
N LEU A 25 4.29 1.32 2.31
CA LEU A 25 3.77 2.08 1.17
C LEU A 25 2.36 1.59 0.83
N VAL A 26 1.36 2.49 0.93
CA VAL A 26 -0.03 2.17 0.62
C VAL A 26 -0.42 2.82 -0.70
N PHE A 27 -0.67 2.00 -1.73
CA PHE A 27 -1.10 2.44 -3.05
C PHE A 27 -2.61 2.33 -3.16
N THR A 28 -3.29 3.47 -3.32
CA THR A 28 -4.75 3.52 -3.48
C THR A 28 -5.17 3.64 -4.95
N ARG A 29 -6.46 3.42 -5.24
CA ARG A 29 -7.07 3.56 -6.58
C ARG A 29 -6.48 2.62 -7.65
N VAL A 30 -6.00 1.45 -7.25
CA VAL A 30 -5.40 0.47 -8.18
C VAL A 30 -6.42 -0.61 -8.61
N ASP A 31 -7.69 -0.24 -8.62
CA ASP A 31 -8.84 -1.13 -8.75
C ASP A 31 -9.20 -1.48 -10.19
N TYR A 32 -9.40 -2.78 -10.40
CA TYR A 32 -9.82 -3.39 -11.66
C TYR A 32 -11.34 -3.38 -11.82
N HIS A 33 -11.81 -3.24 -13.06
CA HIS A 33 -13.11 -3.78 -13.47
C HIS A 33 -12.84 -5.01 -14.36
N PRO A 34 -13.39 -6.19 -14.06
CA PRO A 34 -13.31 -7.35 -14.95
C PRO A 34 -14.19 -7.20 -16.22
N GLN A 35 -15.07 -6.20 -16.27
CA GLN A 35 -15.98 -5.96 -17.41
C GLN A 35 -15.57 -4.78 -18.31
N LEU A 36 -14.50 -4.06 -17.98
CA LEU A 36 -13.93 -3.08 -18.89
C LEU A 36 -12.93 -3.82 -19.75
N LYS A 37 -13.05 -3.77 -21.09
CA LYS A 37 -11.95 -4.10 -22.00
C LYS A 37 -10.75 -3.25 -21.58
N LEU A 38 -9.83 -3.85 -20.82
CA LEU A 38 -8.75 -3.13 -20.17
C LEU A 38 -7.77 -2.65 -21.25
N PRO A 39 -7.41 -1.36 -21.31
CA PRO A 39 -6.22 -0.96 -22.04
C PRO A 39 -4.99 -1.59 -21.37
N THR A 40 -4.03 -2.06 -22.17
CA THR A 40 -2.78 -2.75 -21.78
C THR A 40 -1.96 -2.01 -20.71
N ASN A 41 -2.25 -0.71 -20.54
CA ASN A 41 -1.59 0.30 -19.74
C ASN A 41 -1.86 0.19 -18.22
N ILE A 42 -2.64 -0.80 -17.76
CA ILE A 42 -3.08 -0.90 -16.35
C ILE A 42 -2.41 -2.07 -15.62
N VAL A 43 -2.22 -3.22 -16.28
CA VAL A 43 -1.30 -4.28 -15.81
C VAL A 43 0.11 -3.71 -15.66
N SER A 44 0.50 -2.84 -16.61
CA SER A 44 1.75 -2.12 -16.56
C SER A 44 1.89 -1.19 -15.34
N LYS A 45 0.80 -0.73 -14.69
CA LYS A 45 0.91 0.15 -13.50
C LYS A 45 1.29 -0.60 -12.24
N LYS A 46 0.64 -1.74 -11.93
CA LYS A 46 1.08 -2.56 -10.78
C LYS A 46 2.45 -3.15 -11.02
N GLN A 47 2.71 -3.62 -12.24
CA GLN A 47 4.04 -4.07 -12.62
C GLN A 47 5.08 -2.94 -12.50
N SER A 48 4.78 -1.73 -12.99
CA SER A 48 5.67 -0.57 -12.83
C SER A 48 5.89 -0.23 -11.35
N ILE A 49 4.86 -0.28 -10.50
CA ILE A 49 5.03 -0.05 -9.07
C ILE A 49 5.95 -1.12 -8.45
N THR A 50 5.66 -2.39 -8.69
CA THR A 50 6.39 -3.51 -8.07
C THR A 50 7.80 -3.70 -8.63
N GLN A 51 7.99 -3.54 -9.94
CA GLN A 51 9.24 -3.86 -10.64
C GLN A 51 10.13 -2.64 -10.87
N VAL A 52 9.58 -1.42 -10.81
CA VAL A 52 10.35 -0.19 -11.07
C VAL A 52 10.37 0.70 -9.83
N LEU A 53 9.20 1.15 -9.38
CA LEU A 53 9.12 2.16 -8.32
C LEU A 53 9.66 1.66 -6.97
N VAL A 54 9.24 0.48 -6.53
CA VAL A 54 9.69 -0.08 -5.23
C VAL A 54 11.20 -0.32 -5.21
N PRO A 55 11.82 -0.95 -6.23
CA PRO A 55 13.28 -1.06 -6.32
C PRO A 55 14.00 0.30 -6.41
N GLU A 56 13.41 1.29 -7.09
CA GLU A 56 13.96 2.64 -7.16
C GLU A 56 14.00 3.31 -5.79
N ILE A 57 12.93 3.19 -4.99
CA ILE A 57 12.86 3.71 -3.62
C ILE A 57 13.93 3.03 -2.76
N GLN A 58 14.05 1.70 -2.83
CA GLN A 58 15.06 0.96 -2.08
C GLN A 58 16.47 1.49 -2.37
N ARG A 59 16.81 1.64 -3.66
CA ARG A 59 18.11 2.14 -4.09
C ARG A 59 18.35 3.58 -3.65
N LYS A 60 17.34 4.44 -3.80
CA LYS A 60 17.44 5.86 -3.51
C LYS A 60 17.74 6.14 -2.03
N PHE A 61 17.08 5.42 -1.14
CA PHE A 61 17.24 5.60 0.31
C PHE A 61 18.20 4.57 0.94
N ASN A 62 18.94 3.82 0.13
CA ASN A 62 19.89 2.79 0.56
C ASN A 62 19.30 1.80 1.58
N LEU A 63 18.09 1.32 1.31
CA LEU A 63 17.36 0.45 2.24
C LEU A 63 17.88 -1.00 2.16
N PRO A 64 18.06 -1.70 3.29
CA PRO A 64 18.57 -3.07 3.31
C PRO A 64 17.62 -4.06 2.64
N SER A 65 16.33 -3.75 2.59
CA SER A 65 15.32 -4.52 1.87
C SER A 65 14.31 -3.60 1.20
N PRO A 66 13.58 -4.07 0.17
CA PRO A 66 12.49 -3.30 -0.42
C PRO A 66 11.45 -2.92 0.64
N PRO A 67 10.95 -1.67 0.65
CA PRO A 67 9.92 -1.27 1.59
C PRO A 67 8.67 -2.13 1.37
N LYS A 68 8.04 -2.55 2.47
CA LYS A 68 6.78 -3.30 2.40
C LYS A 68 5.73 -2.41 1.76
N TYR A 69 4.80 -3.01 1.01
CA TYR A 69 3.72 -2.27 0.36
C TYR A 69 2.40 -3.04 0.34
N ALA A 70 1.30 -2.29 0.22
CA ALA A 70 -0.04 -2.81 0.06
C ALA A 70 -0.79 -2.03 -1.03
N PHE A 71 -1.59 -2.75 -1.82
CA PHE A 71 -2.56 -2.14 -2.71
C PHE A 71 -3.91 -2.12 -1.99
N VAL A 72 -4.57 -0.96 -1.95
CA VAL A 72 -5.86 -0.80 -1.30
C VAL A 72 -6.84 -0.15 -2.27
N SER A 73 -8.01 -0.76 -2.42
CA SER A 73 -9.09 -0.19 -3.18
C SER A 73 -9.71 1.00 -2.48
N SER A 74 -10.01 2.06 -3.24
CA SER A 74 -10.79 3.19 -2.73
C SER A 74 -12.05 3.47 -3.55
N LYS A 75 -12.40 2.61 -4.53
CA LYS A 75 -13.66 2.76 -5.26
C LYS A 75 -14.81 2.21 -4.43
N ALA A 76 -15.90 2.97 -4.38
CA ALA A 76 -17.18 2.42 -3.96
C ALA A 76 -17.58 1.30 -4.95
N PRO A 77 -18.04 0.14 -4.45
CA PRO A 77 -18.43 -0.96 -5.31
C PRO A 77 -19.66 -0.56 -6.14
N ASN A 78 -19.51 -0.53 -7.46
CA ASN A 78 -20.64 -0.35 -8.36
C ASN A 78 -21.39 -1.68 -8.51
N CYS A 79 -22.60 -1.72 -7.98
CA CYS A 79 -23.51 -2.84 -8.13
C CYS A 79 -24.22 -2.79 -9.47
N SER A 80 -23.93 -3.75 -10.35
CA SER A 80 -24.58 -3.88 -11.66
C SER A 80 -26.11 -4.10 -11.56
N TYR A 81 -26.64 -4.44 -10.39
CA TYR A 81 -28.04 -4.73 -10.14
C TYR A 81 -28.82 -3.61 -9.43
N SER A 82 -28.17 -2.60 -8.86
CA SER A 82 -28.88 -1.51 -8.17
C SER A 82 -29.12 -0.32 -9.10
N LYS A 83 -30.25 -0.30 -9.81
CA LYS A 83 -30.72 0.96 -10.41
C LYS A 83 -31.47 1.87 -9.41
N LYS A 84 -31.96 1.37 -8.26
CA LYS A 84 -32.69 2.16 -7.23
C LYS A 84 -32.72 1.53 -5.80
N GLY A 85 -31.60 1.14 -5.20
CA GLY A 85 -31.61 0.63 -3.81
C GLY A 85 -30.22 0.27 -3.25
N GLN A 86 -30.08 0.15 -1.93
CA GLN A 86 -28.85 -0.35 -1.29
C GLN A 86 -28.57 -1.78 -1.78
N CYS A 87 -27.44 -1.96 -2.45
CA CYS A 87 -27.07 -3.20 -3.12
C CYS A 87 -26.70 -4.32 -2.13
N ASP A 88 -27.03 -5.56 -2.50
CA ASP A 88 -26.69 -6.79 -1.78
C ASP A 88 -25.22 -7.19 -1.98
N CYS A 89 -24.34 -6.42 -1.32
CA CYS A 89 -22.90 -6.30 -1.54
C CYS A 89 -22.05 -7.50 -1.05
N PHE A 90 -22.43 -8.78 -1.22
CA PHE A 90 -21.59 -9.88 -0.73
C PHE A 90 -20.21 -9.90 -1.40
N ALA A 91 -20.14 -9.78 -2.73
CA ALA A 91 -18.87 -9.79 -3.47
C ALA A 91 -18.03 -8.54 -3.19
N ALA A 92 -18.68 -7.38 -3.06
CA ALA A 92 -18.02 -6.13 -2.73
C ALA A 92 -17.49 -6.11 -1.29
N SER A 93 -18.30 -6.56 -0.34
CA SER A 93 -17.92 -6.72 1.07
C SER A 93 -16.78 -7.73 1.22
N LYS A 94 -16.83 -8.86 0.49
CA LYS A 94 -15.74 -9.83 0.41
C LYS A 94 -14.46 -9.19 -0.13
N TYR A 95 -14.54 -8.45 -1.23
CA TYR A 95 -13.39 -7.76 -1.81
C TYR A 95 -12.77 -6.75 -0.84
N HIS A 96 -13.58 -5.89 -0.20
CA HIS A 96 -13.09 -4.96 0.82
C HIS A 96 -12.48 -5.71 2.02
N SER A 97 -13.10 -6.79 2.46
CA SER A 97 -12.60 -7.64 3.54
C SER A 97 -11.26 -8.28 3.18
N ASP A 98 -11.08 -8.71 1.93
CA ASP A 98 -9.83 -9.30 1.44
C ASP A 98 -8.72 -8.26 1.29
N GLN A 99 -9.01 -7.05 0.82
CA GLN A 99 -8.05 -5.94 0.80
C GLN A 99 -7.65 -5.54 2.23
N MET A 100 -8.62 -5.46 3.14
CA MET A 100 -8.37 -5.15 4.55
C MET A 100 -7.55 -6.25 5.24
N ARG A 101 -7.84 -7.52 4.94
CA ARG A 101 -7.07 -8.68 5.43
C ARG A 101 -5.63 -8.62 4.94
N THR A 102 -5.42 -8.28 3.67
CA THR A 102 -4.09 -8.11 3.08
C THR A 102 -3.33 -6.98 3.77
N LEU A 103 -3.97 -5.82 3.97
CA LEU A 103 -3.37 -4.69 4.69
C LEU A 103 -2.98 -5.09 6.12
N LYS A 104 -3.89 -5.73 6.87
CA LYS A 104 -3.62 -6.23 8.23
C LYS A 104 -2.45 -7.22 8.25
N SER A 105 -2.39 -8.14 7.29
CA SER A 105 -1.29 -9.09 7.18
C SER A 105 0.05 -8.39 6.94
N ARG A 106 0.10 -7.36 6.09
CA ARG A 106 1.31 -6.57 5.84
C ARG A 106 1.75 -5.76 7.05
N VAL A 107 0.81 -5.14 7.76
CA VAL A 107 1.09 -4.43 9.03
C VAL A 107 1.64 -5.41 10.06
N ASN A 108 1.01 -6.57 10.24
CA ASN A 108 1.48 -7.58 11.18
C ASN A 108 2.88 -8.11 10.83
N ALA A 109 3.18 -8.30 9.53
CA ALA A 109 4.52 -8.70 9.11
C ALA A 109 5.58 -7.67 9.54
N ILE A 110 5.31 -6.38 9.38
CA ILE A 110 6.21 -5.31 9.85
C ILE A 110 6.39 -5.38 11.37
N LEU A 111 5.30 -5.57 12.12
CA LEU A 111 5.37 -5.62 13.58
C LEU A 111 6.14 -6.85 14.08
N ILE A 112 5.98 -8.00 13.45
CA ILE A 112 6.65 -9.25 13.85
C ILE A 112 8.13 -9.20 13.46
N GLU A 113 8.45 -8.85 12.21
CA GLU A 113 9.82 -8.85 11.69
C GLU A 113 10.71 -7.81 12.39
N ASN A 114 10.14 -6.71 12.89
CA ASN A 114 10.88 -5.59 13.47
C ASN A 114 10.66 -5.40 14.97
N GLY A 115 10.13 -6.40 15.67
CA GLY A 115 9.99 -6.35 17.14
C GLY A 115 8.97 -5.34 17.67
N GLY A 116 7.99 -4.95 16.84
CA GLY A 116 6.86 -4.12 17.25
C GLY A 116 6.76 -2.79 16.50
N ARG A 117 6.06 -1.83 17.13
CA ARG A 117 5.96 -0.47 16.60
C ARG A 117 7.28 0.25 16.83
N TRP A 118 7.74 0.97 15.82
CA TRP A 118 8.85 1.89 16.03
C TRP A 118 8.45 2.96 17.04
N MET A 119 9.36 3.25 17.95
CA MET A 119 9.23 4.32 18.91
C MET A 119 10.46 5.22 18.78
N PRO A 120 10.27 6.55 18.71
CA PRO A 120 11.39 7.45 18.85
C PRO A 120 12.04 7.23 20.22
N SER A 121 13.36 7.21 20.25
CA SER A 121 14.14 7.42 21.47
C SER A 121 13.72 8.75 22.05
N VAL A 122 13.20 8.71 23.27
CA VAL A 122 12.97 9.90 24.08
C VAL A 122 14.28 10.13 24.82
N ASP A 123 15.00 11.18 24.46
CA ASP A 123 16.08 11.71 25.30
C ASP A 123 15.51 12.29 26.60
#